data_AF-A0A966BZL9-F1
#
_entry.id   AF-A0A966BZL9-F1
#
_cell.length_a   1.000
_cell.length_b   1.000
_cell.length_c   1.000
_cell.angle_alpha   90.00
_cell.angle_beta   90.00
_cell.angle_gamma   90.00
#
_symmetry.space_group_name_H-M   'P 1'
#
loop_
_entity.id
_entity.type
_entity.pdbx_description
1 polymer ?
#
loop_
_entity_poly.entity_id
_entity_poly.type
_entity_poly.pdbx_seq_one_letter_code
_entity_poly.pdbx_strand_id
1 'polypeptide(L)'
;MSQEYQDITKKIGDLCLHWAAFDHRIDRLFEIFLQIDATQVACIVASMDNFRARCETLKRLIVNEPPSDKWADLLIAVLDFSSIKIAPKRNRFVHDVWLKNENEFTRVDKRAVITKFKAHGRDNVRFNLHYPTDIGDIHTLTSCVWNMSHIFDFIQSDLAQWRQGQLQEPSPQLIEMCNTYFELLHHPWPKQARYLLPQPRPEKNENQRSIENSYIVPK
;
A
#
# COMPACT_ATOMS: atom_id res chain seq x y z
N MET A 1 -27.83 -5.21 -15.87
CA MET A 1 -26.43 -5.34 -15.40
C MET A 1 -26.19 -6.82 -15.10
N SER A 2 -25.13 -7.44 -15.63
CA SER A 2 -24.90 -8.88 -15.37
C SER A 2 -24.49 -9.12 -13.91
N GLN A 3 -24.78 -10.31 -13.37
CA GLN A 3 -24.42 -10.70 -12.00
C GLN A 3 -22.93 -10.42 -11.70
N GLU A 4 -22.05 -10.81 -12.62
CA GLU A 4 -20.61 -10.57 -12.50
C GLU A 4 -20.22 -9.09 -12.35
N TYR A 5 -20.94 -8.17 -13.02
CA TYR A 5 -20.71 -6.73 -12.88
C TYR A 5 -21.17 -6.22 -11.51
N GLN A 6 -22.22 -6.81 -10.94
CA GLN A 6 -22.65 -6.52 -9.57
C GLN A 6 -21.63 -7.04 -8.56
N ASP A 7 -21.09 -8.24 -8.77
CA ASP A 7 -20.10 -8.86 -7.89
C ASP A 7 -18.80 -8.06 -7.83
N ILE A 8 -18.29 -7.60 -8.97
CA ILE A 8 -17.08 -6.76 -8.99
C ILE A 8 -17.34 -5.39 -8.36
N THR A 9 -18.49 -4.77 -8.64
CA THR A 9 -18.87 -3.47 -8.05
C THR A 9 -18.96 -3.58 -6.53
N LYS A 10 -19.58 -4.66 -6.02
CA LYS A 10 -19.66 -4.95 -4.58
C LYS A 10 -18.27 -5.08 -3.97
N LYS A 11 -17.38 -5.87 -4.57
CA LYS A 11 -16.02 -6.07 -4.05
C LYS A 11 -15.18 -4.79 -4.06
N ILE A 12 -15.31 -3.95 -5.09
CA ILE A 12 -14.67 -2.62 -5.12
C ILE A 12 -15.27 -1.71 -4.04
N GLY A 13 -16.59 -1.75 -3.85
CA GLY A 13 -17.28 -1.04 -2.77
C GLY A 13 -16.76 -1.44 -1.39
N ASP A 14 -16.65 -2.74 -1.13
CA ASP A 14 -16.10 -3.30 0.12
C ASP A 14 -14.65 -2.82 0.31
N LEU A 15 -13.81 -2.88 -0.74
CA LEU A 15 -12.44 -2.36 -0.69
C LEU A 15 -12.41 -0.87 -0.32
N CYS A 16 -13.27 -0.04 -0.91
CA CYS A 16 -13.35 1.39 -0.60
C CYS A 16 -13.75 1.66 0.85
N LEU A 17 -14.72 0.91 1.38
CA LEU A 17 -15.17 1.03 2.76
C LEU A 17 -14.04 0.68 3.75
N HIS A 18 -13.40 -0.47 3.54
CA HIS A 18 -12.28 -0.89 4.38
C HIS A 18 -11.08 0.03 4.25
N TRP A 19 -10.81 0.54 3.04
CA TRP A 19 -9.77 1.53 2.82
C TRP A 19 -10.03 2.81 3.60
N ALA A 20 -11.25 3.35 3.61
CA ALA A 20 -11.57 4.57 4.35
C ALA A 20 -11.31 4.40 5.86
N ALA A 21 -11.67 3.23 6.41
CA ALA A 21 -11.43 2.90 7.81
C ALA A 21 -9.92 2.71 8.12
N PHE A 22 -9.16 2.13 7.18
CA PHE A 22 -7.71 2.02 7.28
C PHE A 22 -7.04 3.40 7.23
N ASP A 23 -7.46 4.23 6.28
CA ASP A 23 -6.94 5.58 6.06
C ASP A 23 -7.09 6.46 7.29
N HIS A 24 -8.28 6.42 7.92
CA HIS A 24 -8.54 7.13 9.16
C HIS A 24 -7.62 6.68 10.31
N ARG A 25 -7.28 5.38 10.39
CA ARG A 25 -6.36 4.87 11.43
C ARG A 25 -4.92 5.34 11.21
N ILE A 26 -4.50 5.53 9.96
CA ILE A 26 -3.22 6.17 9.68
C ILE A 26 -3.25 7.61 10.21
N ASP A 27 -4.33 8.35 9.96
CA ASP A 27 -4.45 9.73 10.42
C ASP A 27 -4.41 9.86 11.94
N ARG A 28 -5.03 8.92 12.67
CA ARG A 28 -4.98 8.87 14.14
C ARG A 28 -3.56 8.77 14.71
N LEU A 29 -2.56 8.30 13.94
CA LEU A 29 -1.17 8.35 14.41
C LEU A 29 -0.68 9.79 14.62
N PHE A 30 -1.17 10.76 13.84
CA PHE A 30 -0.82 12.17 14.07
C PHE A 30 -1.28 12.65 15.44
N GLU A 31 -2.43 12.20 15.94
CA GLU A 31 -2.90 12.55 17.29
C GLU A 31 -1.90 12.11 18.36
N ILE A 32 -1.39 10.88 18.22
CA ILE A 32 -0.44 10.30 19.18
C ILE A 32 0.92 10.99 19.09
N PHE A 33 1.45 11.19 17.88
CA PHE A 33 2.77 11.78 17.71
C PHE A 33 2.81 13.28 17.97
N LEU A 34 1.74 14.02 17.68
CA LEU A 34 1.71 15.47 17.88
C LEU A 34 1.01 15.89 19.18
N GLN A 35 0.34 14.96 19.88
CA GLN A 35 -0.45 15.22 21.09
C GLN A 35 -1.55 16.28 20.84
N ILE A 36 -2.26 16.13 19.72
CA ILE A 36 -3.31 17.02 19.26
C ILE A 36 -4.62 16.26 19.07
N ASP A 37 -5.75 16.98 19.03
CA ASP A 37 -7.05 16.37 18.83
C ASP A 37 -7.34 16.03 17.35
N ALA A 38 -8.41 15.26 17.15
CA ALA A 38 -8.86 14.83 15.82
C ALA A 38 -9.21 15.98 14.87
N THR A 39 -9.67 17.12 15.38
CA THR A 39 -10.01 18.30 14.59
C THR A 39 -8.74 18.95 14.04
N GLN A 40 -7.71 19.06 14.88
CA GLN A 40 -6.40 19.56 14.48
C GLN A 40 -5.72 18.63 13.47
N VAL A 41 -5.83 17.30 13.66
CA VAL A 41 -5.36 16.32 12.67
C VAL A 41 -6.09 16.49 11.34
N ALA A 42 -7.42 16.67 11.35
CA ALA A 42 -8.17 16.89 10.12
C ALA A 42 -7.67 18.11 9.33
N CYS A 43 -7.30 19.21 10.02
CA CYS A 43 -6.69 20.38 9.38
C CYS A 43 -5.34 20.07 8.74
N ILE A 44 -4.48 19.32 9.44
CA ILE A 44 -3.16 18.91 8.93
C ILE A 44 -3.33 17.99 7.72
N VAL A 45 -4.17 16.97 7.84
CA VAL A 45 -4.46 16.00 6.78
C VAL A 45 -5.06 16.67 5.55
N ALA A 46 -5.98 17.63 5.73
CA ALA A 46 -6.56 18.40 4.63
C ALA A 46 -5.53 19.23 3.87
N SER A 47 -4.42 19.61 4.50
CA SER A 47 -3.31 20.34 3.85
C SER A 47 -2.34 19.42 3.09
N MET A 48 -2.50 18.10 3.19
CA MET A 48 -1.63 17.12 2.52
C MET A 48 -2.33 16.52 1.30
N ASP A 49 -1.73 16.71 0.13
CA ASP A 49 -2.36 16.39 -1.17
C ASP A 49 -2.73 14.90 -1.37
N ASN A 50 -2.07 13.97 -0.68
CA ASN A 50 -2.34 12.53 -0.83
C ASN A 50 -1.85 11.66 0.34
N PHE A 51 -2.36 10.43 0.38
CA PHE A 51 -2.00 9.39 1.36
C PHE A 51 -0.50 9.20 1.53
N ARG A 52 0.28 9.20 0.43
CA ARG A 52 1.72 8.99 0.50
C ARG A 52 2.41 10.13 1.24
N ALA A 53 2.03 11.38 0.98
CA ALA A 53 2.56 12.55 1.69
C ALA A 53 2.30 12.47 3.21
N ARG A 54 1.13 11.95 3.61
CA ARG A 54 0.81 11.68 5.02
C ARG A 54 1.75 10.65 5.63
N CYS A 55 1.94 9.49 4.97
CA CYS A 55 2.88 8.47 5.42
C CYS A 55 4.32 9.01 5.53
N GLU A 56 4.79 9.79 4.56
CA GLU A 56 6.13 10.41 4.63
C GLU A 56 6.25 11.38 5.81
N THR A 57 5.21 12.14 6.12
CA THR A 57 5.20 13.05 7.27
C THR A 57 5.24 12.28 8.57
N LEU A 58 4.42 11.23 8.72
CA LEU A 58 4.44 10.35 9.89
C LEU A 58 5.82 9.71 10.09
N LYS A 59 6.45 9.22 9.02
CA LYS A 59 7.82 8.66 9.12
C LYS A 59 8.82 9.68 9.66
N ARG A 60 8.73 10.96 9.27
CA ARG A 60 9.59 12.01 9.81
C ARG A 60 9.32 12.26 11.29
N LEU A 61 8.06 12.24 11.72
CA LEU A 61 7.70 12.36 13.13
C LEU A 61 8.27 11.18 13.94
N ILE A 62 8.13 9.96 13.43
CA ILE A 62 8.67 8.73 14.04
C ILE A 62 10.19 8.81 14.17
N VAL A 63 10.91 9.29 13.13
CA VAL A 63 12.38 9.42 13.19
C VAL A 63 12.82 10.50 14.18
N ASN A 64 12.03 11.57 14.31
CA ASN A 64 12.35 12.67 15.21
C ASN A 64 12.08 12.32 16.69
N GLU A 65 11.03 11.57 16.96
CA GLU A 65 10.65 11.14 18.30
C GLU A 65 10.26 9.64 18.30
N PRO A 66 11.23 8.72 18.13
CA PRO A 66 10.96 7.30 18.07
C PRO A 66 10.54 6.77 19.44
N PRO A 67 9.45 5.97 19.54
CA PRO A 67 9.07 5.32 20.80
C PRO A 67 10.17 4.38 21.31
N SER A 68 10.71 3.58 20.39
CA SER A 68 11.94 2.81 20.49
C SER A 68 12.48 2.60 19.08
N ASP A 69 13.73 2.15 18.94
CA ASP A 69 14.29 1.84 17.62
C ASP A 69 13.51 0.75 16.88
N LYS A 70 13.04 -0.28 17.60
CA LYS A 70 12.25 -1.37 17.01
C LYS A 70 10.86 -0.92 16.60
N TRP A 71 10.22 -0.07 17.41
CA TRP A 71 8.95 0.56 17.04
C TRP A 71 9.09 1.45 15.83
N ALA A 72 10.16 2.24 15.75
CA ALA A 72 10.43 3.09 14.60
C ALA A 72 10.59 2.26 13.32
N ASP A 73 11.41 1.20 13.36
CA ASP A 73 11.61 0.30 12.22
C ASP A 73 10.30 -0.35 11.78
N LEU A 74 9.49 -0.87 12.72
CA LEU A 74 8.19 -1.49 12.43
C LEU A 74 7.21 -0.50 11.79
N LEU A 75 7.05 0.68 12.40
CA LEU A 75 6.11 1.69 11.91
C LEU A 75 6.50 2.19 10.52
N ILE A 76 7.79 2.45 10.30
CA ILE A 76 8.31 2.87 8.99
C ILE A 76 8.03 1.78 7.94
N ALA A 77 8.32 0.52 8.25
CA ALA A 77 8.08 -0.60 7.33
C ALA A 77 6.60 -0.74 6.97
N VAL A 78 5.70 -0.60 7.96
CA VAL A 78 4.25 -0.67 7.75
C VAL A 78 3.75 0.53 6.93
N LEU A 79 4.22 1.75 7.19
CA LEU A 79 3.86 2.94 6.41
C LEU A 79 4.37 2.86 4.96
N ASP A 80 5.57 2.33 4.75
CA ASP A 80 6.12 2.06 3.42
C ASP A 80 5.31 1.01 2.68
N PHE A 81 4.97 -0.10 3.31
CA PHE A 81 4.11 -1.12 2.73
C PHE A 81 2.75 -0.52 2.30
N SER A 82 2.14 0.25 3.19
CA SER A 82 0.85 0.90 2.96
C SER A 82 0.90 1.85 1.77
N SER A 83 1.90 2.72 1.71
CA SER A 83 2.01 3.77 0.68
C SER A 83 2.56 3.29 -0.66
N ILE A 84 3.44 2.28 -0.67
CA ILE A 84 4.12 1.78 -1.88
C ILE A 84 3.38 0.59 -2.50
N LYS A 85 2.66 -0.22 -1.71
CA LYS A 85 1.98 -1.44 -2.20
C LYS A 85 0.46 -1.34 -2.13
N ILE A 86 -0.10 -1.09 -0.95
CA ILE A 86 -1.55 -1.13 -0.76
C ILE A 86 -2.23 0.03 -1.52
N ALA A 87 -1.83 1.28 -1.25
CA ALA A 87 -2.49 2.46 -1.83
C ALA A 87 -2.43 2.46 -3.37
N PRO A 88 -1.30 2.14 -4.03
CA PRO A 88 -1.26 2.07 -5.48
C PRO A 88 -2.14 0.94 -6.04
N LYS A 89 -2.15 -0.25 -5.43
CA LYS A 89 -3.00 -1.36 -5.88
C LYS A 89 -4.49 -1.00 -5.73
N ARG A 90 -4.88 -0.37 -4.62
CA ARG A 90 -6.24 0.16 -4.40
C ARG A 90 -6.61 1.18 -5.47
N ASN A 91 -5.76 2.18 -5.68
CA ASN A 91 -6.03 3.23 -6.65
C ASN A 91 -6.26 2.67 -8.05
N ARG A 92 -5.51 1.64 -8.44
CA ARG A 92 -5.74 0.98 -9.72
C ARG A 92 -7.06 0.21 -9.78
N PHE A 93 -7.47 -0.49 -8.73
CA PHE A 93 -8.79 -1.15 -8.74
C PHE A 93 -9.96 -0.16 -8.77
N VAL A 94 -9.81 1.01 -8.15
CA VAL A 94 -10.89 2.02 -8.07
C VAL A 94 -10.93 2.93 -9.29
N HIS A 95 -9.78 3.30 -9.84
CA HIS A 95 -9.69 4.37 -10.86
C HIS A 95 -9.37 3.89 -12.27
N ASP A 96 -8.89 2.64 -12.47
CA ASP A 96 -8.72 2.09 -13.82
C ASP A 96 -10.10 1.87 -14.48
N VAL A 97 -10.13 1.86 -15.81
CA VAL A 97 -11.38 1.51 -16.54
C VAL A 97 -11.55 0.02 -16.52
N TRP A 98 -12.75 -0.46 -16.16
CA TRP A 98 -13.09 -1.87 -16.18
C TRP A 98 -13.83 -2.23 -17.47
N LEU A 99 -13.23 -3.10 -18.28
CA LEU A 99 -13.84 -3.70 -19.45
C LEU A 99 -14.18 -5.16 -19.14
N LYS A 100 -15.35 -5.61 -19.59
CA LYS A 100 -15.72 -7.01 -19.58
C LYS A 100 -15.57 -7.57 -21.00
N ASN A 101 -14.65 -8.51 -21.15
CA ASN A 101 -14.56 -9.38 -22.33
C ASN A 101 -15.33 -10.67 -22.03
N GLU A 102 -15.56 -11.51 -23.06
CA GLU A 102 -16.47 -12.69 -23.04
C GLU A 102 -16.53 -13.44 -21.70
N ASN A 103 -15.40 -13.69 -21.04
CA ASN A 103 -15.33 -14.37 -19.73
C ASN A 103 -14.39 -13.71 -18.70
N GLU A 104 -13.88 -12.49 -18.96
CA GLU A 104 -12.85 -11.88 -18.10
C GLU A 104 -13.06 -10.38 -17.86
N PHE A 105 -12.67 -9.92 -16.68
CA PHE A 105 -12.54 -8.49 -16.40
C PHE A 105 -11.11 -8.04 -16.63
N THR A 106 -10.98 -7.02 -17.47
CA THR A 106 -9.71 -6.39 -17.78
C THR A 106 -9.73 -4.95 -17.31
N ARG A 107 -8.69 -4.55 -16.58
CA ARG A 107 -8.45 -3.14 -16.27
C ARG A 107 -7.63 -2.49 -17.36
N VAL A 108 -8.03 -1.28 -17.73
CA VAL A 108 -7.29 -0.44 -18.67
C VAL A 108 -6.65 0.72 -17.94
N ASP A 109 -5.31 0.74 -17.95
CA ASP A 109 -4.54 1.88 -17.48
C ASP A 109 -4.54 2.95 -18.57
N LYS A 110 -4.95 4.17 -18.21
CA LYS A 110 -4.97 5.32 -19.12
C LYS A 110 -3.60 5.96 -19.29
N ARG A 111 -2.57 5.49 -18.57
CA ARG A 111 -1.23 6.10 -18.57
C ARG A 111 -0.45 5.69 -19.81
N ALA A 112 -0.05 6.69 -20.60
CA ALA A 112 0.94 6.51 -21.65
C ALA A 112 2.34 6.45 -21.03
N VAL A 113 3.14 5.44 -21.39
CA VAL A 113 4.55 5.38 -21.05
C VAL A 113 5.34 5.98 -22.21
N ILE A 114 5.83 7.20 -22.00
CA ILE A 114 6.72 7.89 -22.95
C ILE A 114 8.16 7.52 -22.59
N THR A 115 8.86 6.79 -23.45
CA THR A 115 10.28 6.44 -23.23
C THR A 115 11.21 7.52 -23.81
N LYS A 116 12.41 7.66 -23.21
CA LYS A 116 13.42 8.64 -23.66
C LYS A 116 13.70 8.51 -25.17
N PHE A 117 13.72 9.65 -25.84
CA PHE A 117 13.96 9.77 -27.28
C PHE A 117 15.36 9.23 -27.63
N LYS A 118 15.44 8.21 -28.48
CA LYS A 118 16.68 7.85 -29.18
C LYS A 118 16.60 8.46 -30.57
N ALA A 119 17.66 9.13 -31.02
CA ALA A 119 17.72 9.93 -32.25
C ALA A 119 17.28 9.21 -33.54
N HIS A 120 17.10 7.87 -33.51
CA HIS A 120 16.74 7.05 -34.65
C HIS A 120 15.51 6.13 -34.41
N GLY A 121 14.77 6.28 -33.30
CA GLY A 121 13.61 5.44 -32.98
C GLY A 121 12.28 6.20 -33.10
N ARG A 122 11.38 5.76 -33.98
CA ARG A 122 10.04 6.37 -34.18
C ARG A 122 8.96 5.85 -33.21
N ASP A 123 9.25 4.81 -32.43
CA ASP A 123 8.29 4.14 -31.54
C ASP A 123 8.58 4.47 -30.06
N ASN A 124 8.11 5.61 -29.57
CA ASN A 124 8.43 6.09 -28.21
C ASN A 124 7.23 6.22 -27.27
N VAL A 125 6.03 5.84 -27.72
CA VAL A 125 4.83 5.82 -26.88
C VAL A 125 4.33 4.39 -26.79
N ARG A 126 4.40 3.82 -25.59
CA ARG A 126 3.81 2.51 -25.29
C ARG A 126 2.58 2.70 -24.43
N PHE A 127 1.52 1.99 -24.77
CA PHE A 127 0.31 1.94 -23.96
C PHE A 127 0.21 0.52 -23.38
N ASN A 128 0.37 0.39 -22.07
CA ASN A 128 0.00 -0.85 -21.39
C ASN A 128 -1.49 -0.78 -21.11
N LEU A 129 -2.29 -1.19 -22.10
CA LEU A 129 -3.73 -0.94 -22.07
C LEU A 129 -4.50 -2.01 -21.31
N HIS A 130 -3.99 -3.22 -21.11
CA HIS A 130 -4.82 -4.31 -20.63
C HIS A 130 -4.12 -5.09 -19.51
N TYR A 131 -4.75 -5.09 -18.35
CA TYR A 131 -4.37 -5.86 -17.18
C TYR A 131 -5.52 -6.81 -16.86
N PRO A 132 -5.50 -8.04 -17.40
CA PRO A 132 -6.39 -9.10 -16.92
C PRO A 132 -6.28 -9.15 -15.41
N THR A 133 -7.41 -9.06 -14.72
CA THR A 133 -7.43 -8.93 -13.28
C THR A 133 -8.37 -9.98 -12.71
N ASP A 134 -7.82 -10.85 -11.89
CA ASP A 134 -8.63 -11.79 -11.14
C ASP A 134 -9.43 -11.03 -10.08
N ILE A 135 -10.73 -11.30 -10.01
CA ILE A 135 -11.61 -10.77 -8.96
C ILE A 135 -11.10 -11.20 -7.56
N GLY A 136 -10.42 -12.35 -7.48
CA GLY A 136 -9.71 -12.82 -6.29
C GLY A 136 -8.68 -11.81 -5.77
N ASP A 137 -7.99 -11.07 -6.65
CA ASP A 137 -7.00 -10.07 -6.25
C ASP A 137 -7.60 -8.89 -5.47
N ILE A 138 -8.85 -8.51 -5.81
CA ILE A 138 -9.58 -7.47 -5.08
C ILE A 138 -9.86 -7.97 -3.67
N HIS A 139 -10.36 -9.20 -3.53
CA HIS A 139 -10.61 -9.81 -2.23
C HIS A 139 -9.34 -9.92 -1.39
N THR A 140 -8.22 -10.37 -1.97
CA THR A 140 -6.92 -10.43 -1.29
C THR A 140 -6.48 -9.06 -0.78
N LEU A 141 -6.63 -8.02 -1.60
CA LEU A 141 -6.30 -6.65 -1.17
C LEU A 141 -7.25 -6.17 -0.07
N THR A 142 -8.55 -6.42 -0.20
CA THR A 142 -9.55 -6.03 0.81
C THR A 142 -9.24 -6.68 2.16
N SER A 143 -8.95 -7.98 2.17
CA SER A 143 -8.55 -8.72 3.38
C SER A 143 -7.25 -8.17 3.97
N CYS A 144 -6.27 -7.82 3.12
CA CYS A 144 -5.04 -7.18 3.57
C CYS A 144 -5.31 -5.82 4.24
N VAL A 145 -6.11 -4.95 3.62
CA VAL A 145 -6.50 -3.64 4.17
C VAL A 145 -7.24 -3.78 5.51
N TRP A 146 -8.17 -4.74 5.59
CA TRP A 146 -8.90 -5.04 6.82
C TRP A 146 -7.97 -5.48 7.94
N ASN A 147 -7.09 -6.45 7.69
CA ASN A 147 -6.19 -6.95 8.71
C ASN A 147 -5.13 -5.91 9.11
N MET A 148 -4.63 -5.13 8.16
CA MET A 148 -3.75 -4.00 8.47
C MET A 148 -4.48 -2.97 9.36
N SER A 149 -5.76 -2.71 9.12
CA SER A 149 -6.54 -1.83 10.00
C SER A 149 -6.57 -2.34 11.44
N HIS A 150 -6.78 -3.64 11.64
CA HIS A 150 -6.72 -4.24 12.99
C HIS A 150 -5.34 -4.17 13.61
N ILE A 151 -4.28 -4.41 12.83
CA ILE A 151 -2.90 -4.20 13.30
C ILE A 151 -2.70 -2.76 13.79
N PHE A 152 -3.24 -1.76 13.07
CA PHE A 152 -3.16 -0.37 13.50
C PHE A 152 -3.93 -0.08 14.78
N ASP A 153 -5.03 -0.77 15.06
CA ASP A 153 -5.73 -0.65 16.35
C ASP A 153 -4.82 -1.08 17.51
N PHE A 154 -4.08 -2.18 17.36
CA PHE A 154 -3.08 -2.62 18.35
C PHE A 154 -1.92 -1.62 18.48
N ILE A 155 -1.35 -1.19 17.35
CA ILE A 155 -0.26 -0.21 17.32
C ILE A 155 -0.67 1.08 18.04
N GLN A 156 -1.86 1.60 17.76
CA GLN A 156 -2.36 2.82 18.39
C GLN A 156 -2.52 2.67 19.90
N SER A 157 -3.03 1.51 20.36
CA SER A 157 -3.14 1.21 21.79
C SER A 157 -1.76 1.23 22.45
N ASP A 158 -0.76 0.56 21.87
CA ASP A 158 0.60 0.50 22.43
C ASP A 158 1.29 1.88 22.42
N LEU A 159 1.12 2.64 21.33
CA LEU A 159 1.67 4.00 21.24
C LEU A 159 0.97 5.00 22.17
N ALA A 160 -0.30 4.79 22.51
CA ALA A 160 -0.97 5.58 23.53
C ALA A 160 -0.38 5.30 24.92
N GLN A 161 -0.03 4.04 25.23
CA GLN A 161 0.66 3.69 26.48
C GLN A 161 2.10 4.25 26.52
N TRP A 162 2.79 4.30 25.38
CA TRP A 162 4.08 4.99 25.27
C TRP A 162 4.02 6.45 25.74
N ARG A 163 2.97 7.18 25.33
CA ARG A 163 2.76 8.57 25.80
C ARG A 163 2.54 8.68 27.30
N GLN A 164 2.18 7.60 27.97
CA GLN A 164 2.04 7.50 29.42
C GLN A 164 3.31 6.99 30.11
N GLY A 165 4.41 6.80 29.35
CA GLY A 165 5.67 6.25 29.86
C GLY A 165 5.66 4.73 30.03
N GLN A 166 4.66 4.04 29.48
CA GLN A 166 4.47 2.60 29.61
C GLN A 166 4.57 1.94 28.22
N LEU A 167 5.76 1.90 27.63
CA LEU A 167 5.95 1.22 26.35
C LEU A 167 6.61 -0.14 26.53
N GLN A 168 5.96 -1.17 25.99
CA GLN A 168 6.61 -2.46 25.73
C GLN A 168 7.13 -2.48 24.29
N GLU A 169 8.24 -3.19 24.06
CA GLU A 169 8.70 -3.43 22.69
C GLU A 169 7.65 -4.19 21.87
N PRO A 170 7.60 -4.02 20.54
CA PRO A 170 6.63 -4.71 19.71
C PRO A 170 6.73 -6.22 19.91
N SER A 171 5.59 -6.87 20.12
CA SER A 171 5.57 -8.33 20.34
C SER A 171 6.04 -9.08 19.07
N PRO A 172 6.73 -10.22 19.21
CA PRO A 172 7.09 -11.05 18.06
C PRO A 172 5.89 -11.43 17.19
N GLN A 173 4.72 -11.65 17.82
CA GLN A 173 3.48 -11.98 17.14
C GLN A 173 3.00 -10.83 16.24
N LEU A 174 3.08 -9.58 16.71
CA LEU A 174 2.74 -8.41 15.90
C LEU A 174 3.63 -8.32 14.65
N ILE A 175 4.94 -8.56 14.83
CA ILE A 175 5.91 -8.56 13.72
C ILE A 175 5.59 -9.67 12.72
N GLU A 176 5.28 -10.87 13.19
CA GLU A 176 4.89 -12.02 12.35
C GLU A 176 3.58 -11.77 11.58
N MET A 177 2.60 -11.13 12.22
CA MET A 177 1.37 -10.70 11.55
C MET A 177 1.66 -9.73 10.41
N CYS A 178 2.49 -8.70 10.64
CA CYS A 178 2.91 -7.77 9.58
C CYS A 178 3.63 -8.49 8.43
N ASN A 179 4.57 -9.39 8.75
CA ASN A 179 5.29 -10.19 7.77
C ASN A 179 4.37 -10.99 6.85
N THR A 180 3.36 -11.64 7.44
CA THR A 180 2.38 -12.43 6.69
C THR A 180 1.69 -11.59 5.61
N TYR A 181 1.30 -10.36 5.92
CA TYR A 181 0.64 -9.48 4.95
C TYR A 181 1.61 -8.86 3.94
N PHE A 182 2.86 -8.62 4.32
CA PHE A 182 3.88 -8.14 3.39
C PHE A 182 4.15 -9.19 2.31
N GLU A 183 4.24 -10.46 2.70
CA GLU A 183 4.43 -11.58 1.78
C GLU A 183 3.24 -11.75 0.82
N LEU A 184 2.01 -11.59 1.32
CA LEU A 184 0.78 -11.68 0.53
C LEU A 184 0.75 -10.71 -0.67
N LEU A 185 1.39 -9.54 -0.54
CA LEU A 185 1.48 -8.54 -1.63
C LEU A 185 2.89 -8.41 -2.21
N HIS A 186 3.75 -9.41 -1.99
CA HIS A 186 5.12 -9.47 -2.50
C HIS A 186 5.90 -8.18 -2.18
N HIS A 187 5.76 -7.68 -0.96
CA HIS A 187 6.58 -6.60 -0.44
C HIS A 187 7.81 -7.20 0.22
N PRO A 188 9.02 -6.93 -0.31
CA PRO A 188 10.22 -7.37 0.38
C PRO A 188 10.29 -6.63 1.71
N TRP A 189 10.57 -7.35 2.79
CA TRP A 189 10.95 -6.70 4.04
C TRP A 189 12.18 -5.82 3.77
N PRO A 190 12.26 -4.61 4.34
CA PRO A 190 13.43 -3.75 4.17
C PRO A 190 14.71 -4.52 4.56
N LYS A 191 15.66 -4.61 3.61
CA LYS A 191 16.91 -5.39 3.76
C LYS A 191 17.88 -4.78 4.80
N GLN A 192 17.65 -3.54 5.19
CA GLN A 192 18.47 -2.80 6.15
C GLN A 192 17.53 -2.15 7.18
N ALA A 193 17.21 -2.91 8.22
CA ALA A 193 16.79 -2.32 9.49
C ALA A 193 18.07 -2.03 10.27
N ARG A 194 18.27 -0.80 10.76
CA ARG A 194 19.38 -0.56 11.70
C ARG A 194 19.21 -1.37 13.00
N TYR A 195 17.97 -1.81 13.32
CA TYR A 195 17.67 -2.40 14.63
C TYR A 195 16.84 -3.71 14.61
N LEU A 196 16.60 -4.33 13.45
CA LEU A 196 15.88 -5.61 13.35
C LEU A 196 16.63 -6.61 12.43
N LEU A 197 17.56 -7.41 12.96
CA LEU A 197 18.13 -8.57 12.26
C LEU A 197 18.43 -9.72 13.25
N PRO A 198 18.49 -11.02 12.84
CA PRO A 198 18.96 -11.55 11.52
C PRO A 198 18.08 -12.65 10.86
N GLN A 199 18.16 -12.98 9.56
CA GLN A 199 19.22 -13.68 8.79
C GLN A 199 19.00 -13.54 7.25
N PRO A 200 19.97 -13.89 6.38
CA PRO A 200 19.91 -13.61 4.94
C PRO A 200 18.97 -14.58 4.20
N ARG A 201 18.11 -14.02 3.33
CA ARG A 201 17.33 -14.80 2.36
C ARG A 201 18.18 -15.14 1.13
N PRO A 202 18.01 -16.34 0.55
CA PRO A 202 18.86 -16.85 -0.53
C PRO A 202 18.69 -16.03 -1.81
N GLU A 203 19.77 -15.96 -2.59
CA GLU A 203 19.82 -15.30 -3.89
C GLU A 203 18.76 -15.89 -4.85
N LYS A 204 17.75 -15.09 -5.19
CA LYS A 204 16.85 -15.40 -6.29
C LYS A 204 17.37 -14.74 -7.56
N ASN A 205 17.59 -15.55 -8.60
CA ASN A 205 17.86 -15.12 -9.96
C ASN A 205 16.67 -14.31 -10.53
N GLU A 206 16.76 -12.99 -10.51
CA GLU A 206 15.82 -12.07 -11.15
C GLU A 206 16.12 -11.96 -12.65
N ASN A 207 15.91 -13.04 -13.39
CA ASN A 207 15.87 -13.00 -14.84
C ASN A 207 14.81 -13.98 -15.34
N GLN A 208 13.53 -13.61 -15.20
CA GLN A 208 12.48 -14.08 -16.11
C GLN A 208 11.12 -13.41 -15.83
N ARG A 209 10.54 -12.90 -16.93
CA ARG A 209 9.12 -12.52 -17.15
C ARG A 209 8.72 -11.08 -16.83
N SER A 210 8.86 -10.20 -17.83
CA SER A 210 7.77 -9.28 -18.21
C SER A 210 8.02 -8.61 -19.58
N ILE A 211 8.00 -9.39 -20.68
CA ILE A 211 7.81 -8.82 -22.03
C ILE A 211 7.00 -9.83 -22.87
N GLU A 212 5.71 -9.99 -22.58
CA GLU A 212 4.83 -10.80 -23.45
C GLU A 212 3.58 -10.05 -23.95
N ASN A 213 3.22 -8.87 -23.42
CA ASN A 213 1.94 -8.22 -23.76
C ASN A 213 2.05 -6.75 -24.24
N SER A 214 3.11 -6.39 -24.97
CA SER A 214 3.19 -5.06 -25.60
C SER A 214 2.74 -5.10 -27.06
N TYR A 215 1.68 -4.37 -27.39
CA TYR A 215 1.27 -4.14 -28.78
C TYR A 215 2.01 -2.92 -29.36
N ILE A 216 2.59 -3.10 -30.54
CA ILE A 216 3.09 -2.02 -31.39
C ILE A 216 1.92 -1.66 -32.33
N VAL A 217 1.51 -0.40 -32.38
CA VAL A 217 0.49 0.06 -33.34
C VAL A 217 1.18 0.30 -34.67
N PRO A 218 0.94 -0.52 -35.72
CA PRO A 218 1.45 -0.24 -37.05
C PRO A 218 0.66 0.94 -37.64
N LYS A 219 1.33 1.78 -38.43
CA LYS A 219 0.67 2.73 -39.32
C LYS A 219 0.25 2.05 -40.62
#